data_AF-A0A8T6QF27-F1
#
_entry.id   AF-A0A8T6QF27-F1
#
_cell.length_a   1.000
_cell.length_b   1.000
_cell.length_c   1.000
_cell.angle_alpha   90.00
_cell.angle_beta   90.00
_cell.angle_gamma   90.00
#
_symmetry.space_group_name_H-M   'P 1'
#
loop_
_entity.id
_entity.type
_entity.pdbx_description
1 polymer ?
#
loop_
_entity_poly.entity_id
_entity_poly.type
_entity_poly.pdbx_seq_one_letter_code
_entity_poly.pdbx_strand_id
1 'polypeptide(L)'
;MASHDLSVFLEEFGATVNLTLPGIVSEKERLLLKLLMEGMSVTEISQYRNRSAKTISHQKKQLYEKLGIQSDITFWRDIFFQYHPQVISGTGNKNNFYIPDNRCHHIVTPEAISLALENHEFKPWIQPVFCAQTGVLTGCEVLVRWEHPQTGIIPPDQFIPLAESSGLIVIMTRQLMKQTADILMPVKHLLPDNFHIGINVSAGCFLAAGFEKECLN
;
A
#
# COMPACT_ATOMS: atom_id res chain seq x y z
N MET A 1 -28.60 10.64 15.01
CA MET A 1 -27.65 9.52 14.86
C MET A 1 -27.76 9.06 13.42
N ALA A 2 -26.73 9.29 12.59
CA ALA A 2 -26.74 8.80 11.21
C ALA A 2 -26.69 7.27 11.26
N SER A 3 -27.71 6.61 10.69
CA SER A 3 -27.70 5.17 10.51
C SER A 3 -26.61 4.83 9.50
N HIS A 4 -25.58 4.10 9.92
CA HIS A 4 -24.61 3.55 8.98
C HIS A 4 -25.19 2.27 8.38
N ASP A 5 -25.13 2.14 7.05
CA ASP A 5 -25.80 1.05 6.33
C ASP A 5 -24.92 -0.20 6.17
N LEU A 6 -23.61 -0.04 6.35
CA LEU A 6 -22.62 -1.12 6.25
C LEU A 6 -21.47 -0.88 7.22
N SER A 7 -21.20 -1.87 8.07
CA SER A 7 -20.03 -1.90 8.96
C SER A 7 -19.20 -3.15 8.67
N VAL A 8 -17.92 -2.95 8.42
CA VAL A 8 -16.95 -4.01 8.10
C VAL A 8 -15.79 -3.93 9.08
N PHE A 9 -15.47 -5.05 9.73
CA PHE A 9 -14.30 -5.15 10.60
C PHE A 9 -13.14 -5.72 9.81
N LEU A 10 -12.05 -4.96 9.74
CA LEU A 10 -10.81 -5.37 9.08
C LEU A 10 -9.86 -5.89 10.14
N GLU A 11 -9.82 -7.21 10.30
CA GLU A 11 -9.06 -7.90 11.35
C GLU A 11 -7.56 -7.57 11.28
N GLU A 12 -7.00 -7.56 10.06
CA GLU A 12 -5.60 -7.20 9.80
C GLU A 12 -5.19 -5.80 10.31
N PHE A 13 -6.16 -4.89 10.42
CA PHE A 13 -5.91 -3.51 10.87
C PHE A 13 -6.52 -3.19 12.24
N GLY A 14 -7.24 -4.14 12.86
CA GLY A 14 -7.98 -3.89 14.10
C GLY A 14 -8.94 -2.70 14.02
N ALA A 15 -9.54 -2.48 12.85
CA ALA A 15 -10.33 -1.28 12.56
C ALA A 15 -11.71 -1.63 11.98
N THR A 16 -12.72 -0.85 12.36
CA THR A 16 -14.07 -0.93 11.78
C THR A 16 -14.27 0.21 10.79
N VAL A 17 -14.61 -0.15 9.55
CA VAL A 17 -14.98 0.79 8.49
C VAL A 17 -16.49 0.86 8.39
N ASN A 18 -17.05 2.06 8.61
CA ASN A 18 -18.47 2.34 8.46
C ASN A 18 -18.73 3.14 7.17
N LEU A 19 -19.67 2.66 6.37
CA LEU A 19 -20.07 3.26 5.10
C LEU A 19 -21.56 3.61 5.12
N THR A 20 -21.86 4.78 4.55
CA THR A 20 -23.23 5.16 4.17
C THR A 20 -23.34 5.00 2.66
N LEU A 21 -24.17 4.05 2.21
CA LEU A 21 -24.29 3.68 0.81
C LEU A 21 -25.55 4.31 0.19
N PRO A 22 -25.59 4.52 -1.13
CA PRO A 22 -26.80 4.98 -1.80
C PRO A 22 -27.93 3.94 -1.66
N GLY A 23 -29.18 4.39 -1.54
CA GLY A 23 -30.35 3.51 -1.40
C GLY A 23 -30.62 2.56 -2.58
N ILE A 24 -29.89 2.72 -3.70
CA ILE A 24 -29.96 1.84 -4.89
C ILE A 24 -29.22 0.50 -4.70
N VAL A 25 -28.43 0.37 -3.63
CA VAL A 25 -27.65 -0.84 -3.33
C VAL A 25 -28.50 -1.81 -2.52
N SER A 26 -28.79 -2.99 -3.09
CA SER A 26 -29.58 -4.03 -2.44
C SER A 26 -28.83 -4.73 -1.30
N GLU A 27 -29.51 -5.43 -0.39
CA GLU A 27 -28.88 -6.18 0.70
C GLU A 27 -27.87 -7.23 0.20
N LYS A 28 -28.17 -7.90 -0.92
CA LYS A 28 -27.26 -8.88 -1.53
C LYS A 28 -25.97 -8.24 -2.04
N GLU A 29 -26.09 -7.01 -2.54
CA GLU A 29 -24.94 -6.21 -2.99
C GLU A 29 -24.14 -5.66 -1.81
N ARG A 30 -24.80 -5.26 -0.72
CA ARG A 30 -24.12 -4.87 0.53
C ARG A 30 -23.32 -6.03 1.12
N LEU A 31 -23.88 -7.24 1.13
CA LEU A 31 -23.16 -8.44 1.55
C LEU A 31 -21.96 -8.72 0.64
N LEU A 32 -22.13 -8.61 -0.68
CA LEU A 32 -21.03 -8.80 -1.62
C LEU A 32 -19.92 -7.75 -1.39
N LEU A 33 -20.29 -6.48 -1.18
CA LEU A 33 -19.36 -5.40 -0.88
C LEU A 33 -18.59 -5.67 0.41
N LYS A 34 -19.28 -6.11 1.47
CA LYS A 34 -18.65 -6.48 2.74
C LYS A 34 -17.57 -7.54 2.56
N LEU A 35 -17.88 -8.64 1.89
CA LEU A 35 -16.93 -9.74 1.68
C LEU A 35 -15.71 -9.29 0.85
N LEU A 36 -15.93 -8.40 -0.14
CA LEU A 36 -14.84 -7.80 -0.92
C LEU A 36 -13.97 -6.87 -0.08
N MET A 37 -14.56 -6.09 0.83
CA MET A 37 -13.83 -5.24 1.78
C MET A 37 -13.05 -6.04 2.81
N GLU A 38 -13.53 -7.23 3.18
CA GLU A 38 -12.80 -8.19 4.04
C GLU A 38 -11.66 -8.90 3.29
N GLY A 39 -11.40 -8.55 2.02
CA GLY A 39 -10.29 -9.08 1.24
C GLY A 39 -10.58 -10.40 0.53
N MET A 40 -11.81 -10.92 0.60
CA MET A 40 -12.15 -12.19 -0.06
C MET A 40 -12.13 -12.06 -1.59
N SER A 41 -11.49 -13.03 -2.25
CA SER A 41 -11.51 -13.18 -3.70
C SER A 41 -12.87 -13.63 -4.23
N VAL A 42 -13.11 -13.45 -5.54
CA VAL A 42 -14.32 -13.94 -6.22
C VAL A 42 -14.51 -15.45 -6.03
N THR A 43 -13.41 -16.21 -6.00
CA THR A 43 -13.43 -17.67 -5.81
C THR A 43 -13.89 -18.04 -4.41
N GLU A 44 -13.35 -17.41 -3.37
CA GLU A 44 -13.75 -17.64 -1.97
C GLU A 44 -15.20 -17.23 -1.72
N ILE A 45 -15.62 -16.08 -2.26
CA ILE A 45 -17.01 -15.62 -2.16
C ILE A 45 -17.96 -16.61 -2.87
N SER A 46 -17.52 -17.21 -3.99
CA SER A 46 -18.33 -18.19 -4.71
C SER A 46 -18.60 -19.44 -3.88
N GLN A 47 -17.58 -19.92 -3.15
CA GLN A 47 -17.69 -21.05 -2.22
C GLN A 47 -18.57 -20.68 -1.03
N TYR A 48 -18.31 -19.53 -0.40
CA TYR A 48 -19.07 -19.02 0.75
C TYR A 48 -20.57 -18.88 0.45
N ARG A 49 -20.93 -18.37 -0.74
CA ARG A 49 -22.33 -18.13 -1.13
C ARG A 49 -22.97 -19.31 -1.86
N ASN A 50 -22.23 -20.41 -2.06
CA ASN A 50 -22.64 -21.56 -2.87
C ASN A 50 -23.18 -21.15 -4.25
N ARG A 51 -22.37 -20.38 -4.99
CA ARG A 51 -22.67 -19.88 -6.35
C ARG A 51 -21.47 -20.10 -7.26
N SER A 52 -21.68 -20.04 -8.57
CA SER A 52 -20.56 -20.09 -9.51
C SER A 52 -19.70 -18.83 -9.45
N ALA A 53 -18.38 -18.96 -9.65
CA ALA A 53 -17.48 -17.81 -9.75
C ALA A 53 -17.89 -16.82 -10.86
N LYS A 54 -18.48 -17.31 -11.97
CA LYS A 54 -19.04 -16.47 -13.04
C LYS A 54 -20.18 -15.59 -12.52
N THR A 55 -21.06 -16.14 -11.69
CA THR A 55 -22.17 -15.39 -11.08
C THR A 55 -21.66 -14.31 -10.14
N ILE A 56 -20.68 -14.62 -9.28
CA ILE A 56 -20.10 -13.63 -8.37
C ILE A 56 -19.35 -12.53 -9.14
N SER A 57 -18.57 -12.90 -10.16
CA SER A 57 -17.88 -11.94 -11.04
C SER A 57 -18.86 -10.99 -11.72
N HIS A 58 -19.98 -11.50 -12.25
CA HIS A 58 -21.02 -10.67 -12.85
C HIS A 58 -21.66 -9.71 -11.83
N GLN A 59 -22.01 -10.20 -10.63
CA GLN A 59 -22.57 -9.37 -9.56
C GLN A 59 -21.59 -8.30 -9.08
N LYS A 60 -20.29 -8.63 -8.99
CA LYS A 60 -19.22 -7.68 -8.64
C LYS A 60 -19.14 -6.55 -9.68
N LYS A 61 -19.18 -6.89 -10.97
CA LYS A 61 -19.18 -5.90 -12.05
C LYS A 61 -20.37 -4.95 -11.95
N GLN A 62 -21.59 -5.47 -11.76
CA GLN A 62 -22.79 -4.65 -11.60
C GLN A 62 -22.72 -3.74 -10.37
N LEU A 63 -22.19 -4.27 -9.26
CA LEU A 63 -21.97 -3.50 -8.04
C LEU A 63 -20.96 -2.38 -8.26
N TYR A 64 -19.86 -2.65 -8.95
CA TYR A 64 -18.82 -1.66 -9.26
C TYR A 64 -19.37 -0.54 -10.13
N GLU A 65 -20.14 -0.87 -11.17
CA GLU A 65 -20.82 0.11 -12.02
C GLU A 65 -21.78 1.00 -11.20
N LYS A 66 -22.58 0.41 -10.30
CA LYS A 66 -23.49 1.16 -9.42
C LYS A 66 -22.75 2.09 -8.46
N LEU A 67 -21.60 1.64 -7.94
CA LEU A 67 -20.84 2.38 -6.95
C LEU A 67 -19.82 3.34 -7.55
N GLY A 68 -19.63 3.35 -8.88
CA GLY A 68 -18.61 4.18 -9.54
C GLY A 68 -17.18 3.65 -9.38
N ILE A 69 -17.01 2.37 -9.03
CA ILE A 69 -15.69 1.74 -8.85
C ILE A 69 -15.16 1.28 -10.20
N GLN A 70 -13.94 1.70 -10.54
CA GLN A 70 -13.38 1.45 -11.87
C GLN A 70 -12.77 0.04 -12.00
N SER A 71 -12.08 -0.43 -10.95
CA SER A 71 -11.34 -1.69 -10.97
C SER A 71 -11.03 -2.19 -9.57
N ASP A 72 -10.54 -3.42 -9.47
CA ASP A 72 -10.05 -4.00 -8.20
C ASP A 72 -8.88 -3.19 -7.62
N ILE A 73 -8.01 -2.67 -8.50
CA ILE A 73 -6.84 -1.87 -8.13
C ILE A 73 -7.28 -0.55 -7.49
N THR A 74 -8.36 0.05 -7.98
CA THR A 74 -8.87 1.34 -7.53
C THR A 74 -9.95 1.24 -6.47
N PHE A 75 -10.33 0.02 -6.06
CA PHE A 75 -11.48 -0.26 -5.20
C PHE A 75 -11.53 0.63 -3.96
N TRP A 76 -10.47 0.57 -3.13
CA TRP A 76 -10.43 1.34 -1.89
C TRP A 76 -10.34 2.85 -2.11
N ARG A 77 -9.62 3.29 -3.15
CA ARG A 77 -9.54 4.70 -3.54
C ARG A 77 -10.93 5.24 -3.87
N ASP A 78 -11.64 4.55 -4.77
CA ASP A 78 -12.96 4.96 -5.26
C ASP A 78 -13.97 4.97 -4.09
N ILE A 79 -13.95 3.95 -3.23
CA ILE A 79 -14.78 3.91 -2.01
C ILE A 79 -14.48 5.10 -1.07
N PHE A 80 -13.19 5.37 -0.82
CA PHE A 80 -12.78 6.39 0.14
C PHE A 80 -13.18 7.80 -0.30
N PHE A 81 -12.91 8.15 -1.56
CA PHE A 81 -13.21 9.48 -2.08
C PHE A 81 -14.67 9.72 -2.36
N GLN A 82 -15.44 8.68 -2.73
CA GLN A 82 -16.84 8.86 -3.09
C GLN A 82 -17.78 8.77 -1.90
N TYR A 83 -17.47 7.93 -0.90
CA TYR A 83 -18.37 7.64 0.22
C TYR A 83 -17.84 8.10 1.57
N HIS A 84 -16.61 8.62 1.65
CA HIS A 84 -16.01 9.18 2.85
C HIS A 84 -16.23 8.31 4.11
N PRO A 85 -15.74 7.06 4.11
CA PRO A 85 -15.96 6.12 5.20
C PRO A 85 -15.48 6.67 6.54
N GLN A 86 -16.22 6.36 7.61
CA GLN A 86 -15.74 6.56 8.97
C GLN A 86 -14.96 5.34 9.43
N VAL A 87 -13.70 5.55 9.80
CA VAL A 87 -12.84 4.48 10.32
C VAL A 87 -12.70 4.65 11.84
N ILE A 88 -13.10 3.62 12.57
CA ILE A 88 -13.02 3.58 14.03
C ILE A 88 -11.96 2.55 14.41
N SER A 89 -10.88 3.00 15.06
CA SER A 89 -9.88 2.10 15.64
C SER A 89 -10.50 1.34 16.81
N GLY A 90 -10.35 0.01 16.86
CA GLY A 90 -10.73 -0.77 18.02
C GLY A 90 -9.86 -0.40 19.22
N THR A 91 -10.34 0.48 20.11
CA THR A 91 -9.72 0.69 21.42
C THR A 91 -10.07 -0.49 22.32
N GLY A 92 -9.28 -1.56 22.25
CA GLY A 92 -9.47 -2.74 23.08
C GLY A 92 -8.33 -3.72 22.94
N ASN A 93 -7.39 -3.68 23.89
CA ASN A 93 -6.25 -4.57 24.05
C ASN A 93 -5.17 -4.51 22.94
N LYS A 94 -4.08 -3.81 23.25
CA LYS A 94 -2.75 -3.99 22.63
C LYS A 94 -2.11 -5.33 23.01
N ASN A 95 -2.91 -6.39 23.09
CA ASN A 95 -2.47 -7.76 23.25
C ASN A 95 -3.41 -8.55 22.35
N ASN A 96 -3.03 -8.76 21.09
CA ASN A 96 -3.17 -10.05 20.44
C ASN A 96 -2.64 -10.02 19.00
N PHE A 97 -1.64 -10.88 18.80
CA PHE A 97 -1.43 -11.72 17.64
C PHE A 97 -1.50 -11.02 16.28
N TYR A 98 -0.35 -10.45 15.89
CA TYR A 98 0.18 -10.85 14.59
C TYR A 98 0.12 -12.39 14.54
N ILE A 99 -0.77 -12.95 13.72
CA ILE A 99 -0.56 -14.30 13.20
C ILE A 99 0.57 -14.10 12.20
N PRO A 100 1.81 -14.53 12.48
CA PRO A 100 2.82 -14.49 11.45
C PRO A 100 2.32 -15.44 10.35
N ASP A 101 2.27 -14.95 9.11
CA ASP A 101 2.34 -15.88 7.98
C ASP A 101 3.70 -16.58 8.15
N ASN A 102 3.66 -17.79 8.71
CA ASN A 102 4.82 -18.62 9.07
C ASN A 102 5.52 -19.19 7.82
N ARG A 103 5.56 -18.42 6.74
CA ARG A 103 6.27 -18.75 5.51
C ARG A 103 7.46 -17.80 5.38
N CYS A 104 8.55 -18.23 6.01
CA CYS A 104 9.90 -17.66 5.94
C CYS A 104 10.13 -16.36 6.73
N HIS A 105 10.22 -16.46 8.06
CA HIS A 105 11.01 -15.50 8.84
C HIS A 105 12.48 -15.68 8.47
N HIS A 106 12.94 -14.98 7.42
CA HIS A 106 14.37 -14.72 7.28
C HIS A 106 14.77 -13.78 8.41
N ILE A 107 15.69 -14.24 9.27
CA ILE A 107 16.31 -13.37 10.25
C ILE A 107 17.08 -12.31 9.47
N VAL A 108 16.60 -11.08 9.49
CA VAL A 108 17.30 -9.95 8.89
C VAL A 108 18.49 -9.61 9.80
N THR A 109 19.71 -9.73 9.27
CA THR A 109 20.94 -9.35 9.97
C THR A 109 21.65 -8.21 9.20
N PRO A 110 22.57 -7.46 9.83
CA PRO A 110 23.34 -6.44 9.12
C PRO A 110 24.13 -7.01 7.94
N GLU A 111 24.65 -8.24 8.06
CA GLU A 111 25.37 -8.93 6.98
C GLU A 111 24.44 -9.23 5.80
N ALA A 112 23.20 -9.66 6.08
CA ALA A 112 22.20 -9.89 5.05
C ALA A 112 21.81 -8.58 4.33
N ILE A 113 21.64 -7.49 5.07
CA ILE A 113 21.37 -6.16 4.48
C ILE A 113 22.56 -5.69 3.65
N SER A 114 23.80 -5.87 4.14
CA SER A 114 25.01 -5.50 3.41
C SER A 114 25.12 -6.26 2.08
N LEU A 115 24.89 -7.58 2.11
CA LEU A 115 24.89 -8.41 0.90
C LEU A 115 23.79 -7.99 -0.07
N ALA A 116 22.59 -7.72 0.42
CA ALA A 116 21.49 -7.22 -0.41
C ALA A 116 21.78 -5.84 -1.02
N LEU A 117 22.55 -4.99 -0.35
CA LEU A 117 23.04 -3.72 -0.92
C LEU A 117 24.08 -3.94 -2.03
N GLU A 118 24.98 -4.92 -1.87
CA GLU A 118 25.93 -5.32 -2.91
C GLU A 118 25.22 -5.88 -4.15
N ASN A 119 24.16 -6.65 -3.94
CA ASN A 119 23.34 -7.24 -5.00
C ASN A 119 22.27 -6.28 -5.58
N HIS A 120 22.18 -5.04 -5.08
CA HIS A 120 21.15 -4.07 -5.47
C HIS A 120 19.70 -4.59 -5.31
N GLU A 121 19.42 -5.37 -4.28
CA GLU A 121 18.10 -5.99 -4.02
C GLU A 121 17.08 -4.99 -3.43
N PHE A 122 17.54 -3.86 -2.91
CA PHE A 122 16.67 -2.77 -2.45
C PHE A 122 16.23 -1.91 -3.64
N LYS A 123 14.93 -1.97 -3.97
CA LYS A 123 14.33 -1.30 -5.12
C LYS A 123 13.42 -0.14 -4.70
N PRO A 124 13.42 0.96 -5.46
CA PRO A 124 12.47 2.04 -5.28
C PRO A 124 11.12 1.66 -5.92
N TRP A 125 10.09 1.54 -5.10
CA TRP A 125 8.71 1.51 -5.56
C TRP A 125 8.12 2.92 -5.50
N ILE A 126 7.20 3.25 -6.42
CA ILE A 126 6.70 4.62 -6.61
C ILE A 126 5.21 4.67 -6.32
N GLN A 127 4.81 5.44 -5.30
CA GLN A 127 3.41 5.71 -4.98
C GLN A 127 3.02 7.10 -5.51
N PRO A 128 1.98 7.23 -6.37
CA PRO A 128 1.57 8.52 -6.90
C PRO A 128 0.92 9.41 -5.84
N VAL A 129 1.17 10.71 -5.92
CA VAL A 129 0.59 11.77 -5.09
C VAL A 129 -0.24 12.70 -5.96
N PHE A 130 -1.43 13.06 -5.48
CA PHE A 130 -2.41 13.84 -6.23
C PHE A 130 -2.78 15.13 -5.51
N CYS A 131 -3.10 16.18 -6.27
CA CYS A 131 -3.71 17.39 -5.74
C CYS A 131 -5.11 17.07 -5.21
N ALA A 132 -5.37 17.37 -3.93
CA ALA A 132 -6.67 17.11 -3.31
C ALA A 132 -7.83 17.89 -3.94
N GLN A 133 -7.56 19.08 -4.50
CA GLN A 133 -8.60 19.92 -5.10
C GLN A 133 -8.95 19.50 -6.54
N THR A 134 -7.97 19.06 -7.32
CA THR A 134 -8.12 18.83 -8.77
C THR A 134 -8.04 17.36 -9.18
N GLY A 135 -7.54 16.49 -8.31
CA GLY A 135 -7.29 15.07 -8.61
C GLY A 135 -6.14 14.82 -9.58
N VAL A 136 -5.40 15.86 -9.99
CA VAL A 136 -4.28 15.76 -10.93
C VAL A 136 -3.04 15.22 -10.23
N LEU A 137 -2.26 14.40 -10.92
CA LEU A 137 -0.97 13.89 -10.47
C LEU A 137 0.00 15.06 -10.23
N THR A 138 0.54 15.18 -9.02
CA THR A 138 1.47 16.25 -8.62
C THR A 138 2.86 15.76 -8.28
N GLY A 139 3.01 14.45 -8.04
CA GLY A 139 4.28 13.87 -7.63
C GLY A 139 4.18 12.40 -7.31
N CYS A 140 5.20 11.90 -6.63
CA CYS A 140 5.22 10.58 -6.06
C CYS A 140 6.03 10.52 -4.77
N GLU A 141 5.84 9.46 -4.00
CA GLU A 141 6.71 9.06 -2.91
C GLU A 141 7.46 7.78 -3.30
N VAL A 142 8.77 7.76 -3.03
CA VAL A 142 9.62 6.59 -3.21
C VAL A 142 9.64 5.77 -1.92
N LEU A 143 9.21 4.52 -2.05
CA LEU A 143 9.10 3.57 -0.97
C LEU A 143 10.01 2.38 -1.26
N VAL A 144 10.96 2.13 -0.36
CA VAL A 144 11.88 0.99 -0.52
C VAL A 144 11.14 -0.33 -0.38
N ARG A 145 11.51 -1.29 -1.22
CA ARG A 145 11.17 -2.72 -1.08
C ARG A 145 12.44 -3.53 -1.23
N TRP A 146 12.58 -4.56 -0.43
CA TRP A 146 13.66 -5.53 -0.61
C TRP A 146 13.13 -6.69 -1.45
N GLU A 147 13.57 -6.77 -2.70
CA GLU A 147 13.24 -7.85 -3.62
C GLU A 147 14.23 -9.01 -3.41
N HIS A 148 13.99 -9.79 -2.34
CA HIS A 148 14.86 -10.91 -1.99
C HIS A 148 14.60 -12.10 -2.95
N PRO A 149 15.64 -12.70 -3.57
CA PRO A 149 15.48 -13.67 -4.65
C PRO A 149 14.72 -14.95 -4.27
N GLN A 150 14.72 -15.31 -2.97
CA GLN A 150 14.07 -16.53 -2.48
C GLN A 150 12.77 -16.25 -1.73
N THR A 151 12.68 -15.12 -1.04
CA THR A 151 11.58 -14.78 -0.12
C THR A 151 10.54 -13.88 -0.79
N GLY A 152 10.89 -13.29 -1.93
CA GLY A 152 10.08 -12.29 -2.59
C GLY A 152 10.23 -10.93 -1.94
N ILE A 153 9.14 -10.15 -1.94
CA ILE A 153 9.16 -8.76 -1.49
C ILE A 153 9.09 -8.71 0.04
N ILE A 154 10.14 -8.22 0.68
CA ILE A 154 10.19 -7.97 2.11
C ILE A 154 9.85 -6.49 2.37
N PRO A 155 8.87 -6.20 3.25
CA PRO A 155 8.46 -4.83 3.57
C PRO A 155 9.46 -4.09 4.48
N PRO A 156 9.47 -2.74 4.44
CA PRO A 156 10.46 -1.91 5.13
C PRO A 156 10.44 -2.02 6.66
N ASP A 157 9.29 -2.30 7.26
CA ASP A 157 9.14 -2.51 8.70
C ASP A 157 10.04 -3.64 9.24
N GLN A 158 10.38 -4.63 8.40
CA GLN A 158 11.23 -5.76 8.78
C GLN A 158 12.73 -5.45 8.78
N PHE A 159 13.19 -4.44 8.04
CA PHE A 159 14.64 -4.19 7.86
C PHE A 159 15.09 -2.75 8.13
N ILE A 160 14.22 -1.74 8.02
CA ILE A 160 14.59 -0.33 8.23
C ILE A 160 15.14 -0.07 9.64
N PRO A 161 14.54 -0.56 10.74
CA PRO A 161 15.10 -0.31 12.08
C PRO A 161 16.54 -0.82 12.24
N LEU A 162 16.85 -1.97 11.62
CA LEU A 162 18.19 -2.53 11.64
C LEU A 162 19.15 -1.79 10.70
N ALA A 163 18.68 -1.40 9.52
CA ALA A 163 19.47 -0.58 8.59
C ALA A 163 19.84 0.77 9.21
N GLU A 164 18.95 1.40 9.98
CA GLU A 164 19.22 2.65 10.69
C GLU A 164 20.26 2.47 11.80
N SER A 165 20.02 1.52 12.70
CA SER A 165 20.91 1.25 13.84
C SER A 165 22.30 0.73 13.42
N SER A 166 22.42 0.08 12.27
CA SER A 166 23.71 -0.35 11.68
C SER A 166 24.37 0.71 10.78
N GLY A 167 23.69 1.81 10.47
CA GLY A 167 24.16 2.84 9.54
C GLY A 167 24.07 2.48 8.05
N LEU A 168 23.67 1.25 7.72
CA LEU A 168 23.49 0.77 6.33
C LEU A 168 22.39 1.55 5.58
N ILE A 169 21.47 2.21 6.31
CA ILE A 169 20.43 3.07 5.74
C ILE A 169 21.00 4.19 4.85
N VAL A 170 22.22 4.67 5.12
CA VAL A 170 22.87 5.73 4.33
C VAL A 170 23.20 5.23 2.93
N ILE A 171 23.81 4.04 2.83
CA ILE A 171 24.14 3.41 1.54
C ILE A 171 22.86 3.06 0.79
N MET A 172 21.87 2.52 1.50
CA MET A 172 20.57 2.16 0.93
C MET A 172 19.86 3.38 0.31
N THR A 173 19.78 4.49 1.05
CA THR A 173 19.12 5.72 0.59
C THR A 173 19.81 6.28 -0.64
N ARG A 174 21.15 6.30 -0.66
CA ARG A 174 21.93 6.72 -1.84
C ARG A 174 21.63 5.86 -3.06
N GLN A 175 21.60 4.54 -2.90
CA GLN A 175 21.25 3.65 -4.01
C GLN A 175 19.82 3.88 -4.50
N LEU A 176 18.86 4.10 -3.59
CA LEU A 176 17.47 4.38 -3.94
C LEU A 176 17.32 5.69 -4.71
N MET A 177 18.03 6.75 -4.32
CA MET A 177 18.03 8.02 -5.04
C MET A 177 18.58 7.84 -6.46
N LYS A 178 19.72 7.14 -6.60
CA LYS A 178 20.29 6.84 -7.91
C LYS A 178 19.33 6.04 -8.80
N GLN A 179 18.77 4.95 -8.26
CA GLN A 179 17.83 4.10 -9.01
C GLN A 179 16.56 4.87 -9.40
N THR A 180 16.06 5.76 -8.52
CA THR A 180 14.91 6.62 -8.82
C THR A 180 15.21 7.56 -9.99
N ALA A 181 16.40 8.18 -10.00
CA ALA A 181 16.84 8.99 -11.14
C ALA A 181 16.92 8.13 -12.41
N ASP A 182 17.52 6.94 -12.35
CA ASP A 182 17.63 6.03 -13.50
C ASP A 182 16.24 5.64 -14.08
N ILE A 183 15.23 5.48 -13.22
CA ILE A 183 13.84 5.17 -13.63
C ILE A 183 13.15 6.38 -14.26
N LEU A 184 13.32 7.58 -13.68
CA LEU A 184 12.56 8.76 -14.08
C LEU A 184 13.23 9.57 -15.19
N MET A 185 14.56 9.54 -15.33
CA MET A 185 15.30 10.27 -16.36
C MET A 185 14.78 10.04 -17.78
N PRO A 186 14.53 8.79 -18.24
CA PRO A 186 14.04 8.54 -19.60
C PRO A 186 12.66 9.16 -19.88
N VAL A 187 11.83 9.32 -18.85
CA VAL A 187 10.45 9.81 -18.95
C VAL A 187 10.26 11.20 -18.36
N LYS A 188 11.34 11.88 -17.96
CA LYS A 188 11.30 13.20 -17.29
C LYS A 188 10.48 14.23 -18.07
N HIS A 189 10.57 14.21 -19.40
CA HIS A 189 9.85 15.12 -20.30
C HIS A 189 8.33 14.85 -20.39
N LEU A 190 7.86 13.71 -19.87
CA LEU A 190 6.45 13.34 -19.78
C LEU A 190 5.85 13.66 -18.41
N LEU A 191 6.69 14.01 -17.42
CA LEU A 191 6.21 14.37 -16.10
C LEU A 191 5.62 15.78 -16.11
N PRO A 192 4.57 16.05 -15.30
CA PRO A 192 4.06 17.40 -15.12
C PRO A 192 5.15 18.39 -14.70
N ASP A 193 4.95 19.67 -15.05
CA ASP A 193 5.76 20.74 -14.48
C ASP A 193 5.65 20.71 -12.95
N ASN A 194 6.77 20.97 -12.26
CA ASN A 194 6.88 20.90 -10.81
C ASN A 194 6.46 19.53 -10.22
N PHE A 195 6.78 18.42 -10.91
CA PHE A 195 6.57 17.08 -10.36
C PHE A 195 7.43 16.84 -9.11
N HIS A 196 6.78 16.52 -7.99
CA HIS A 196 7.46 16.32 -6.70
C HIS A 196 7.90 14.85 -6.56
N ILE A 197 9.11 14.62 -6.06
CA ILE A 197 9.60 13.28 -5.71
C ILE A 197 9.94 13.29 -4.22
N GLY A 198 9.12 12.60 -3.42
CA GLY A 198 9.36 12.39 -2.01
C GLY A 198 10.33 11.24 -1.78
N ILE A 199 11.43 11.50 -1.08
CA ILE A 199 12.38 10.49 -0.62
C ILE A 199 12.35 10.47 0.92
N ASN A 200 12.26 9.28 1.50
CA ASN A 200 12.36 9.10 2.94
C ASN A 200 13.82 9.21 3.39
N VAL A 201 14.11 10.11 4.33
CA VAL A 201 15.48 10.44 4.79
C VAL A 201 15.55 10.25 6.30
N SER A 202 16.36 9.29 6.76
CA SER A 202 16.62 9.10 8.19
C SER A 202 17.60 10.14 8.74
N ALA A 203 17.67 10.26 10.06
CA ALA A 203 18.63 11.17 10.71
C ALA A 203 20.08 10.86 10.32
N GLY A 204 20.43 9.58 10.18
CA GLY A 204 21.77 9.15 9.75
C GLY A 204 22.09 9.60 8.32
N CYS A 205 21.11 9.53 7.41
CA CYS A 205 21.27 10.01 6.04
C CYS A 205 21.49 11.52 6.01
N PHE A 206 20.66 12.29 6.73
CA PHE A 206 20.74 13.74 6.76
C PHE A 206 22.10 14.26 7.28
N LEU A 207 22.69 13.57 8.24
CA LEU A 207 23.98 13.94 8.84
C LEU A 207 25.19 13.39 8.07
N ALA A 208 24.99 12.52 7.08
CA ALA A 208 26.08 11.92 6.32
C ALA A 208 26.79 12.97 5.46
N ALA A 209 28.13 12.90 5.45
CA ALA A 209 28.93 13.75 4.58
C ALA A 209 28.59 13.48 3.10
N GLY A 210 28.30 14.55 2.35
CA GLY A 210 27.95 14.46 0.93
C GLY A 210 26.47 14.26 0.64
N PHE A 211 25.59 14.19 1.65
CA PHE A 211 24.14 14.05 1.46
C PHE A 211 23.56 15.12 0.52
N GLU A 212 23.87 16.40 0.73
CA GLU A 212 23.43 17.49 -0.16
C GLU A 212 23.89 17.27 -1.61
N LYS A 213 25.14 16.84 -1.81
CA LYS A 213 25.68 16.56 -3.13
C LYS A 213 24.93 15.42 -3.82
N GLU A 214 24.46 14.43 -3.07
CA GLU A 214 23.64 13.33 -3.59
C GLU A 214 22.23 13.79 -3.96
N CYS A 215 21.67 14.78 -3.27
CA CYS A 215 20.39 15.39 -3.62
C CYS A 215 20.44 16.25 -4.89
N LEU A 216 21.59 16.84 -5.19
CA LEU A 216 21.77 17.77 -6.31
C LEU A 216 22.16 17.09 -7.63
N ASN A 217 22.57 15.82 -7.60
CA ASN A 217 22.97 15.03 -8.78
C ASN A 217 21.81 14.17 -9.29
#